data_AF-A0A212CUN3-F1
#
_entry.id   AF-A0A212CUN3-F1
#
_cell.length_a   1.000
_cell.length_b   1.000
_cell.length_c   1.000
_cell.angle_alpha   90.00
_cell.angle_beta   90.00
_cell.angle_gamma   90.00
#
_symmetry.space_group_name_H-M   'P 1'
#
loop_
_entity.id
_entity.type
_entity.pdbx_description
1 polymer ?
#
loop_
_entity_poly.entity_id
_entity_poly.type
_entity_poly.pdbx_seq_one_letter_code
_entity_poly.pdbx_strand_id
1 'polypeptide(L)'
;MTAIRGQKPGSDQLRRQCLYNWDVASGQTLLAKVKRKPPIDKTEWDGFFDENGHLAKSRDFICVNILERGLHPTVRTEAWKFLTGYYSWQSSQDERLTVDSTRRKNYEALCQMYQKIQPLLENLHRNFIETRNNISEPRREHSCVINIGVGKNLDMLNTLINFLDPVFAEHLKGKGAGAVPSLFPWFCLCFQRAFKTFDDVWRLWEVLLTGKPCRNFQVLVAYSMLQMVRQQVLQESMTGDDILLACNNLIDLDADELISAACIVYAELIQKDIGAQGWAPRGSGEHYWLNELKDASDRPMSVHPYL
;
A
#
# COMPACT_ATOMS: atom_id res chain seq x y z
N MET A 1 -32.80 7.46 47.83
CA MET A 1 -31.37 7.08 47.88
C MET A 1 -31.05 6.28 46.63
N THR A 2 -30.78 6.96 45.52
CA THR A 2 -30.71 6.37 44.18
C THR A 2 -29.26 6.33 43.74
N ALA A 3 -28.76 5.15 43.41
CA ALA A 3 -27.40 4.92 42.92
C ALA A 3 -27.19 5.58 41.54
N ILE A 4 -26.17 6.43 41.42
CA ILE A 4 -25.69 6.96 40.13
C ILE A 4 -24.48 6.13 39.70
N ARG A 5 -24.62 5.48 38.55
CA ARG A 5 -23.62 4.66 37.86
C ARG A 5 -22.33 5.46 37.59
N GLY A 6 -21.19 4.86 37.90
CA GLY A 6 -19.90 5.26 37.35
C GLY A 6 -19.83 4.92 35.86
N GLN A 7 -19.80 5.94 35.00
CA GLN A 7 -19.36 5.81 33.61
C GLN A 7 -17.83 5.86 33.58
N LYS A 8 -17.20 4.80 33.08
CA LYS A 8 -15.80 4.84 32.63
C LYS A 8 -15.70 5.80 31.43
N PRO A 9 -14.65 6.63 31.31
CA PRO A 9 -14.41 7.40 30.09
C PRO A 9 -14.11 6.45 28.93
N GLY A 10 -14.83 6.64 27.83
CA GLY A 10 -14.81 5.77 26.65
C GLY A 10 -13.52 5.87 25.84
N SER A 11 -13.13 4.74 25.25
CA SER A 11 -11.99 4.51 24.36
C SER A 11 -11.93 5.37 23.08
N ASP A 12 -12.89 6.27 22.87
CA ASP A 12 -12.94 7.19 21.73
C ASP A 12 -12.20 8.51 21.95
N GLN A 13 -11.83 8.83 23.20
CA GLN A 13 -11.16 10.10 23.50
C GLN A 13 -9.64 10.04 23.27
N LEU A 14 -9.03 8.86 23.39
CA LEU A 14 -7.61 8.64 23.08
C LEU A 14 -7.32 8.54 21.57
N ARG A 15 -8.31 8.12 20.75
CA ARG A 15 -8.18 8.06 19.29
C ARG A 15 -8.20 9.43 18.61
N ARG A 16 -8.83 10.43 19.23
CA ARG A 16 -8.86 11.81 18.69
C ARG A 16 -7.58 12.60 18.99
N GLN A 17 -6.79 12.19 19.98
CA GLN A 17 -5.58 12.94 20.37
C GLN A 17 -4.38 12.68 19.45
N CYS A 18 -4.25 11.47 18.86
CA CYS A 18 -3.10 11.15 18.00
C CYS A 18 -3.15 11.80 16.61
N LEU A 19 -4.33 12.22 16.15
CA LEU A 19 -4.52 12.90 14.86
C LEU A 19 -4.43 14.44 14.97
N TYR A 20 -4.39 15.00 16.19
CA TYR A 20 -4.49 16.44 16.44
C TYR A 20 -3.16 17.13 16.79
N ASN A 21 -2.06 16.39 16.88
CA ASN A 21 -0.72 16.98 17.06
C ASN A 21 0.04 17.21 15.74
N TRP A 22 -0.63 17.06 14.59
CA TRP A 22 -0.06 17.38 13.30
C TRP A 22 -0.38 18.84 12.94
N ASP A 23 0.39 19.75 13.52
CA ASP A 23 0.24 21.18 13.29
C ASP A 23 0.70 21.53 11.86
N VAL A 24 -0.24 21.92 11.00
CA VAL A 24 -0.09 22.10 9.54
C VAL A 24 0.59 23.44 9.18
N ALA A 25 1.08 24.19 10.17
CA ALA A 25 1.76 25.47 9.94
C ALA A 25 3.30 25.39 9.79
N SER A 26 3.90 24.19 9.82
CA SER A 26 5.36 24.01 9.77
C SER A 26 5.83 23.02 8.69
N GLY A 27 5.17 23.07 7.52
CA GLY A 27 5.34 22.18 6.35
C GLY A 27 6.74 22.08 5.71
N GLN A 28 7.82 22.40 6.43
CA GLN A 28 9.19 22.17 5.99
C GLN A 28 10.20 21.82 7.10
N THR A 29 9.83 21.62 8.38
CA THR A 29 10.90 21.48 9.43
C THR A 29 10.59 20.66 10.69
N LEU A 30 9.67 19.69 10.68
CA LEU A 30 9.43 18.84 11.88
C LEU A 30 9.61 17.32 11.73
N LEU A 31 9.78 16.79 10.52
CA LEU A 31 10.22 15.39 10.33
C LEU A 31 11.75 15.25 10.28
N ALA A 32 12.49 16.34 10.02
CA ALA A 32 13.95 16.30 9.87
C ALA A 32 14.75 16.21 11.19
N LYS A 33 14.10 16.23 12.37
CA LYS A 33 14.80 16.24 13.66
C LYS A 33 14.18 15.44 14.82
N VAL A 34 13.09 14.70 14.61
CA VAL A 34 12.69 13.69 15.59
C VAL A 34 13.53 12.46 15.28
N LYS A 35 14.37 12.02 16.23
CA LYS A 35 15.03 10.71 16.11
C LYS A 35 13.92 9.67 15.92
N ARG A 36 13.71 9.23 14.67
CA ARG A 36 12.75 8.17 14.35
C ARG A 36 13.12 6.99 15.23
N LYS A 37 12.12 6.43 15.93
CA LYS A 37 12.34 5.20 16.67
C LYS A 37 12.85 4.14 15.68
N PRO A 38 13.79 3.26 16.09
CA PRO A 38 14.31 2.23 15.21
C PRO A 38 13.16 1.34 14.68
N PRO A 39 13.37 0.65 13.55
CA PRO A 39 12.43 -0.36 13.06
C PRO A 39 12.07 -1.37 14.13
N ILE A 40 10.89 -1.98 14.02
CA ILE A 40 10.43 -3.00 14.96
C ILE A 40 11.40 -4.19 14.90
N ASP A 41 12.11 -4.44 15.99
CA ASP A 41 13.07 -5.54 16.10
C ASP A 41 12.40 -6.82 16.59
N LYS A 42 13.17 -7.91 16.64
CA LYS A 42 12.65 -9.23 17.03
C LYS A 42 12.14 -9.24 18.47
N THR A 43 12.82 -8.53 19.39
CA THR A 43 12.43 -8.45 20.80
C THR A 43 11.09 -7.76 20.97
N GLU A 44 10.90 -6.63 20.30
CA GLU A 44 9.63 -5.88 20.32
C GLU A 44 8.50 -6.67 19.65
N TRP A 45 8.80 -7.31 18.50
CA TRP A 45 7.82 -8.14 17.79
C TRP A 45 7.34 -9.33 18.63
N ASP A 46 8.27 -10.04 19.28
CA ASP A 46 7.93 -11.18 20.14
C ASP A 46 7.10 -10.74 21.35
N GLY A 47 7.35 -9.52 21.85
CA GLY A 47 6.54 -8.88 22.89
C GLY A 47 5.10 -8.52 22.48
N PHE A 48 4.72 -8.67 21.20
CA PHE A 48 3.33 -8.52 20.76
C PHE A 48 2.48 -9.76 21.01
N PHE A 49 3.09 -10.90 21.31
CA PHE A 49 2.40 -12.17 21.51
C PHE A 49 2.19 -12.49 22.99
N ASP A 50 1.12 -13.23 23.29
CA ASP A 50 0.90 -13.86 24.59
C ASP A 50 1.57 -15.23 24.68
N GLU A 51 1.44 -15.90 25.83
CA GLU A 51 2.03 -17.22 26.09
C GLU A 51 1.52 -18.32 25.15
N ASN A 52 0.32 -18.16 24.58
CA ASN A 52 -0.27 -19.10 23.62
C ASN A 52 0.05 -18.73 22.16
N GLY A 53 0.80 -17.64 21.95
CA GLY A 53 1.16 -17.11 20.65
C GLY A 53 0.02 -16.36 19.95
N HIS A 54 -1.02 -15.91 20.65
CA HIS A 54 -1.97 -14.94 20.09
C HIS A 54 -1.40 -13.53 20.17
N LEU A 55 -1.83 -12.65 19.26
CA LEU A 55 -1.46 -11.25 19.32
C LEU A 55 -2.19 -10.54 20.46
N ALA A 56 -1.43 -10.10 21.47
CA ALA A 56 -1.93 -9.31 22.59
C ALA A 56 -2.17 -7.84 22.18
N LYS A 57 -1.52 -7.37 21.11
CA LYS A 57 -1.75 -6.04 20.51
C LYS A 57 -2.73 -6.13 19.34
N SER A 58 -3.51 -5.07 19.13
CA SER A 58 -4.44 -5.03 18.00
C SER A 58 -3.70 -4.93 16.68
N ARG A 59 -4.30 -5.48 15.60
CA ARG A 59 -3.81 -5.32 14.23
C ARG A 59 -3.57 -3.85 13.89
N ASP A 60 -4.50 -2.98 14.27
CA ASP A 60 -4.42 -1.53 14.05
C ASP A 60 -3.16 -0.92 14.66
N PHE A 61 -2.86 -1.25 15.92
CA PHE A 61 -1.66 -0.78 16.61
C PHE A 61 -0.38 -1.25 15.90
N ILE A 62 -0.29 -2.53 15.53
CA ILE A 62 0.89 -3.10 14.87
C ILE A 62 1.07 -2.45 13.49
N CYS A 63 0.01 -2.36 12.70
CA CYS A 63 0.04 -1.75 11.37
C CYS A 63 0.48 -0.27 11.40
N VAL A 64 0.02 0.51 12.38
CA VAL A 64 0.48 1.91 12.54
C VAL A 64 1.97 1.97 12.89
N ASN A 65 2.47 1.09 13.76
CA ASN A 65 3.91 1.06 14.06
C ASN A 65 4.75 0.65 12.84
N ILE A 66 4.26 -0.26 11.99
CA ILE A 66 4.92 -0.63 10.74
C ILE A 66 4.93 0.54 9.75
N LEU A 67 3.82 1.29 9.63
CA LEU A 67 3.77 2.51 8.83
C LEU A 67 4.84 3.51 9.28
N GLU A 68 4.91 3.78 10.58
CA GLU A 68 5.79 4.83 11.14
C GLU A 68 7.28 4.45 11.16
N ARG A 69 7.60 3.17 11.36
CA ARG A 69 8.97 2.73 11.71
C ARG A 69 9.55 1.65 10.80
N GLY A 70 8.70 0.93 10.06
CA GLY A 70 9.10 -0.26 9.31
C GLY A 70 9.50 -1.45 10.19
N LEU A 71 9.93 -2.54 9.54
CA LEU A 71 10.38 -3.76 10.19
C LEU A 71 11.89 -3.96 10.06
N HIS A 72 12.51 -4.47 11.13
CA HIS A 72 13.87 -4.98 11.05
C HIS A 72 13.93 -6.25 10.18
N PRO A 73 14.99 -6.50 9.38
CA PRO A 73 15.09 -7.66 8.49
C PRO A 73 14.81 -9.01 9.16
N THR A 74 15.20 -9.18 10.42
CA THR A 74 15.00 -10.42 11.20
C THR A 74 13.52 -10.73 11.50
N VAL A 75 12.64 -9.73 11.40
CA VAL A 75 11.20 -9.84 11.69
C VAL A 75 10.38 -10.06 10.42
N ARG A 76 10.87 -9.57 9.27
CA ARG A 76 10.13 -9.55 7.99
C ARG A 76 9.54 -10.91 7.64
N THR A 77 10.31 -11.98 7.75
CA THR A 77 9.89 -13.35 7.36
C THR A 77 8.67 -13.85 8.12
N GLU A 78 8.46 -13.39 9.35
CA GLU A 78 7.32 -13.75 10.18
C GLU A 78 6.19 -12.73 10.03
N ALA A 79 6.49 -11.44 10.17
CA ALA A 79 5.49 -10.37 10.09
C ALA A 79 4.78 -10.33 8.73
N TRP A 80 5.49 -10.59 7.63
CA TRP A 80 4.89 -10.62 6.30
C TRP A 80 3.85 -11.73 6.17
N LYS A 81 3.98 -12.86 6.89
CA LYS A 81 2.93 -13.90 6.87
C LYS A 81 1.61 -13.39 7.46
N PHE A 82 1.64 -12.49 8.43
CA PHE A 82 0.42 -11.83 8.94
C PHE A 82 -0.11 -10.76 7.97
N LEU A 83 0.79 -9.92 7.45
CA LEU A 83 0.44 -8.84 6.53
C LEU A 83 -0.20 -9.36 5.21
N THR A 84 0.29 -10.51 4.72
CA THR A 84 -0.25 -11.21 3.54
C THR A 84 -1.48 -12.06 3.85
N GLY A 85 -1.87 -12.22 5.11
CA GLY A 85 -2.96 -13.12 5.48
C GLY A 85 -2.62 -14.61 5.30
N TYR A 86 -1.34 -14.96 5.13
CA TYR A 86 -0.87 -16.34 5.28
C TYR A 86 -1.22 -16.87 6.67
N TYR A 87 -0.99 -16.04 7.70
CA TYR A 87 -1.48 -16.23 9.06
C TYR A 87 -2.68 -15.32 9.33
N SER A 88 -3.66 -15.87 10.07
CA SER A 88 -4.73 -15.07 10.65
C SER A 88 -4.19 -14.25 11.82
N TRP A 89 -4.62 -12.99 11.92
CA TRP A 89 -4.31 -12.11 13.05
C TRP A 89 -4.90 -12.62 14.38
N GLN A 90 -5.86 -13.54 14.32
CA GLN A 90 -6.50 -14.17 15.47
C GLN A 90 -5.93 -15.56 15.81
N SER A 91 -4.94 -16.04 15.05
CA SER A 91 -4.41 -17.40 15.24
C SER A 91 -3.49 -17.53 16.44
N SER A 92 -3.50 -18.70 17.06
CA SER A 92 -2.50 -19.18 18.03
C SER A 92 -1.23 -19.70 17.33
N GLN A 93 -0.17 -20.00 18.11
CA GLN A 93 1.04 -20.61 17.55
C GLN A 93 0.77 -22.00 16.94
N ASP A 94 0.00 -22.85 17.62
CA ASP A 94 -0.30 -24.22 17.16
C ASP A 94 -1.14 -24.22 15.87
N GLU A 95 -2.08 -23.29 15.74
CA GLU A 95 -2.83 -23.10 14.49
C GLU A 95 -1.91 -22.68 13.36
N ARG A 96 -0.95 -21.78 13.60
CA ARG A 96 0.03 -21.37 12.58
C ARG A 96 0.94 -22.52 12.15
N LEU A 97 1.37 -23.38 13.08
CA LEU A 97 2.14 -24.59 12.75
C LEU A 97 1.32 -25.55 11.88
N THR A 98 0.02 -25.68 12.16
CA THR A 98 -0.91 -26.49 11.35
C THR A 98 -1.09 -25.91 9.95
N VAL A 99 -1.22 -24.58 9.82
CA VAL A 99 -1.28 -23.88 8.53
C VAL A 99 0.00 -24.11 7.73
N ASP A 100 1.17 -23.96 8.34
CA ASP A 100 2.47 -24.18 7.70
C ASP A 100 2.57 -25.61 7.14
N SER A 101 2.24 -26.61 7.97
CA SER A 101 2.27 -28.04 7.58
C SER A 101 1.31 -28.33 6.43
N THR A 102 0.10 -27.79 6.49
CA THR A 102 -0.95 -28.02 5.49
C THR A 102 -0.59 -27.35 4.15
N ARG A 103 -0.18 -26.07 4.17
CA ARG A 103 0.22 -25.36 2.96
C ARG A 103 1.45 -25.96 2.31
N ARG A 104 2.42 -26.44 3.10
CA ARG A 104 3.59 -27.16 2.58
C ARG A 104 3.20 -28.43 1.83
N LYS A 105 2.37 -29.30 2.44
CA LYS A 105 1.87 -30.52 1.77
C LYS A 105 1.10 -30.21 0.49
N ASN A 106 0.25 -29.18 0.51
CA ASN A 106 -0.52 -28.76 -0.66
C ASN A 106 0.39 -28.26 -1.79
N TYR A 107 1.40 -27.45 -1.45
CA TYR A 107 2.39 -26.95 -2.42
C TYR A 107 3.20 -28.11 -3.02
N GLU A 108 3.69 -29.03 -2.20
CA GLU A 108 4.42 -30.22 -2.65
C GLU A 108 3.57 -31.08 -3.60
N ALA A 109 2.29 -31.31 -3.27
CA ALA A 109 1.35 -32.03 -4.13
C ALA A 109 1.12 -31.30 -5.47
N LEU A 110 1.01 -29.97 -5.46
CA LEU A 110 0.88 -29.16 -6.67
C LEU A 110 2.14 -29.25 -7.54
N CYS A 111 3.33 -29.17 -6.94
CA CYS A 111 4.60 -29.33 -7.66
C CYS A 111 4.71 -30.72 -8.30
N GLN A 112 4.34 -31.77 -7.57
CA GLN A 112 4.33 -33.14 -8.11
C GLN A 112 3.32 -33.30 -9.25
N MET A 113 2.14 -32.69 -9.14
CA MET A 113 1.14 -32.67 -10.21
C MET A 113 1.69 -31.95 -11.45
N TYR A 114 2.27 -30.76 -11.27
CA TYR A 114 2.85 -29.98 -12.37
C TYR A 114 3.96 -30.76 -13.09
N GLN A 115 4.89 -31.38 -12.34
CA GLN A 115 5.95 -32.22 -12.91
C GLN A 115 5.40 -33.37 -13.78
N LYS A 116 4.27 -33.97 -13.39
CA LYS A 116 3.64 -35.07 -14.17
C LYS A 116 2.94 -34.57 -15.43
N ILE A 117 2.36 -33.38 -15.38
CA ILE A 117 1.59 -32.79 -16.49
C ILE A 117 2.51 -32.05 -17.48
N GLN A 118 3.69 -31.60 -17.04
CA GLN A 118 4.64 -30.82 -17.84
C GLN A 118 4.98 -31.49 -19.19
N PRO A 119 5.34 -32.79 -19.28
CA PRO A 119 5.65 -33.44 -20.56
C PRO A 119 4.45 -33.47 -21.54
N LEU A 120 3.22 -33.51 -21.01
CA LEU A 120 2.00 -33.48 -21.82
C LEU A 120 1.73 -32.07 -22.36
N LEU A 121 1.99 -31.03 -21.56
CA LEU A 121 1.86 -29.63 -21.98
C LEU A 121 2.89 -29.26 -23.04
N GLU A 122 4.14 -29.73 -22.88
CA GLU A 122 5.22 -29.50 -23.84
C GLU A 122 4.97 -30.19 -25.19
N ASN A 123 4.32 -31.35 -25.21
CA ASN A 123 3.97 -32.07 -26.44
C ASN A 123 2.70 -31.56 -27.13
N LEU A 124 1.67 -31.13 -26.39
CA LEU A 124 0.41 -30.65 -27.00
C LEU A 124 0.46 -29.21 -27.51
N HIS A 125 1.28 -28.34 -26.91
CA HIS A 125 1.30 -26.92 -27.23
C HIS A 125 2.70 -26.48 -27.65
N ARG A 126 2.95 -26.34 -28.96
CA ARG A 126 4.18 -25.69 -29.49
C ARG A 126 4.39 -24.27 -28.94
N ASN A 127 3.32 -23.61 -28.49
CA ASN A 127 3.33 -22.29 -27.84
C ASN A 127 3.38 -22.37 -26.30
N PHE A 128 3.64 -23.55 -25.71
CA PHE A 128 3.79 -23.69 -24.26
C PHE A 128 5.01 -22.93 -23.75
N ILE A 129 6.09 -22.86 -24.53
CA ILE A 129 7.25 -22.00 -24.21
C ILE A 129 6.84 -20.52 -24.20
N GLU A 130 6.03 -20.05 -25.14
CA GLU A 130 5.47 -18.69 -25.11
C GLU A 130 4.54 -18.50 -23.91
N THR A 131 3.71 -19.47 -23.56
CA THR A 131 2.80 -19.38 -22.40
C THR A 131 3.57 -19.37 -21.08
N ARG A 132 4.66 -20.14 -20.97
CA ARG A 132 5.61 -20.09 -19.85
C ARG A 132 6.29 -18.73 -19.77
N ASN A 133 6.74 -18.19 -20.90
CA ASN A 133 7.32 -16.84 -20.98
C ASN A 133 6.27 -15.74 -20.68
N ASN A 134 4.99 -16.01 -20.95
CA ASN A 134 3.86 -15.14 -20.62
C ASN A 134 3.38 -15.28 -19.16
N ILE A 135 3.77 -16.33 -18.42
CA ILE A 135 3.56 -16.44 -16.96
C ILE A 135 4.65 -15.64 -16.22
N SER A 136 5.85 -15.51 -16.79
CA SER A 136 6.85 -14.53 -16.34
C SER A 136 6.51 -13.07 -16.69
N GLU A 137 5.51 -12.84 -17.56
CA GLU A 137 4.96 -11.51 -17.84
C GLU A 137 3.65 -11.31 -17.04
N PRO A 138 3.57 -10.34 -16.13
CA PRO A 138 2.38 -10.18 -15.26
C PRO A 138 1.10 -9.92 -16.08
N ARG A 139 0.05 -10.73 -15.87
CA ARG A 139 -1.25 -10.65 -16.58
C ARG A 139 -1.91 -9.28 -16.41
N ARG A 140 -1.87 -8.46 -17.46
CA ARG A 140 -2.07 -7.00 -17.50
C ARG A 140 -3.41 -6.43 -16.95
N GLU A 141 -4.42 -7.25 -16.65
CA GLU A 141 -5.76 -6.74 -16.30
C GLU A 141 -6.19 -7.03 -14.86
N HIS A 142 -5.62 -8.07 -14.22
CA HIS A 142 -5.83 -8.38 -12.80
C HIS A 142 -4.52 -8.39 -11.99
N SER A 143 -3.38 -8.10 -12.63
CA SER A 143 -2.05 -8.08 -12.03
C SER A 143 -1.74 -6.77 -11.30
N CYS A 144 -2.57 -6.41 -10.32
CA CYS A 144 -2.02 -5.64 -9.22
C CYS A 144 -1.82 -6.61 -8.06
N VAL A 145 -0.64 -6.61 -7.48
CA VAL A 145 -0.34 -7.43 -6.30
C VAL A 145 -1.18 -6.99 -5.09
N ILE A 146 -1.77 -5.78 -5.13
CA ILE A 146 -2.37 -5.11 -3.99
C ILE A 146 -3.76 -4.54 -4.33
N ASN A 147 -4.76 -4.93 -3.52
CA ASN A 147 -6.10 -4.35 -3.35
C ASN A 147 -7.05 -4.22 -4.56
N ILE A 148 -6.66 -3.50 -5.63
CA ILE A 148 -7.53 -3.15 -6.77
C ILE A 148 -6.76 -3.31 -8.09
N GLY A 149 -7.46 -3.61 -9.18
CA GLY A 149 -6.85 -3.79 -10.51
C GLY A 149 -6.11 -2.54 -11.02
N VAL A 150 -5.16 -2.74 -11.92
CA VAL A 150 -4.29 -1.67 -12.46
C VAL A 150 -5.11 -0.51 -13.05
N GLY A 151 -6.15 -0.81 -13.84
CA GLY A 151 -7.03 0.22 -14.41
C GLY A 151 -7.66 1.12 -13.35
N LYS A 152 -8.20 0.53 -12.27
CA LYS A 152 -8.79 1.31 -11.17
C LYS A 152 -7.77 2.18 -10.43
N ASN A 153 -6.54 1.69 -10.24
CA ASN A 153 -5.49 2.52 -9.66
C ASN A 153 -5.20 3.76 -10.53
N LEU A 154 -5.16 3.58 -11.85
CA LEU A 154 -4.92 4.67 -12.80
C LEU A 154 -6.07 5.68 -12.82
N ASP A 155 -7.31 5.20 -12.82
CA ASP A 155 -8.51 6.05 -12.74
C ASP A 155 -8.50 6.89 -11.45
N MET A 156 -8.21 6.25 -10.31
CA MET A 156 -8.12 6.93 -9.03
C MET A 156 -6.97 7.94 -8.98
N LEU A 157 -5.81 7.60 -9.56
CA LEU A 157 -4.68 8.52 -9.68
C LEU A 157 -5.07 9.75 -10.50
N ASN A 158 -5.75 9.54 -11.63
CA ASN A 158 -6.19 10.63 -12.49
C ASN A 158 -7.19 11.54 -11.76
N THR A 159 -8.18 10.98 -11.08
CA THR A 159 -9.13 11.75 -10.24
C THR A 159 -8.41 12.53 -9.13
N LEU A 160 -7.45 11.90 -8.45
CA LEU A 160 -6.67 12.53 -7.40
C LEU A 160 -5.86 13.72 -7.93
N ILE A 161 -5.19 13.57 -9.08
CA ILE A 161 -4.43 14.66 -9.71
C ILE A 161 -5.37 15.82 -10.10
N ASN A 162 -6.52 15.52 -10.73
CA ASN A 162 -7.51 16.55 -11.08
C ASN A 162 -8.00 17.33 -9.86
N PHE A 163 -8.17 16.66 -8.71
CA PHE A 163 -8.64 17.29 -7.49
C PHE A 163 -7.56 18.12 -6.78
N LEU A 164 -6.34 17.60 -6.68
CA LEU A 164 -5.26 18.24 -5.92
C LEU A 164 -4.48 19.27 -6.72
N ASP A 165 -4.31 19.07 -8.04
CA ASP A 165 -3.48 19.91 -8.91
C ASP A 165 -4.08 19.99 -10.33
N PRO A 166 -5.13 20.80 -10.53
CA PRO A 166 -5.81 20.93 -11.82
C PRO A 166 -4.90 21.41 -12.95
N VAL A 167 -3.88 22.23 -12.63
CA VAL A 167 -2.92 22.74 -13.63
C VAL A 167 -2.06 21.60 -14.16
N PHE A 168 -1.55 20.76 -13.26
CA PHE A 168 -0.79 19.58 -13.66
C PHE A 168 -1.68 18.54 -14.36
N ALA A 169 -2.91 18.36 -13.91
CA ALA A 169 -3.89 17.49 -14.55
C ALA A 169 -4.12 17.87 -16.02
N GLU A 170 -4.29 19.16 -16.30
CA GLU A 170 -4.52 19.65 -17.66
C GLU A 170 -3.31 19.40 -18.57
N HIS A 171 -2.10 19.58 -18.03
CA HIS A 171 -0.88 19.22 -18.74
C HIS A 171 -0.82 17.72 -19.07
N LEU A 172 -1.10 16.86 -18.09
CA LEU A 172 -1.04 15.40 -18.24
C LEU A 172 -2.10 14.83 -19.19
N LYS A 173 -3.22 15.53 -19.42
CA LYS A 173 -4.17 15.14 -20.47
C LYS A 173 -3.54 15.20 -21.86
N GLY A 174 -2.63 16.15 -22.09
CA GLY A 174 -1.84 16.25 -23.32
C GLY A 174 -2.65 16.11 -24.61
N LYS A 175 -2.09 15.44 -25.61
CA LYS A 175 -2.78 14.97 -26.83
C LYS A 175 -2.90 13.44 -26.79
N GLY A 176 -4.02 12.88 -27.27
CA GLY A 176 -4.22 11.43 -27.32
C GLY A 176 -4.82 10.88 -26.02
N ALA A 177 -4.31 9.75 -25.51
CA ALA A 177 -4.85 9.06 -24.33
C ALA A 177 -4.44 9.69 -22.97
N GLY A 178 -3.60 10.72 -23.00
CA GLY A 178 -2.98 11.31 -21.80
C GLY A 178 -1.78 10.53 -21.28
N ALA A 179 -1.06 11.12 -20.33
CA ALA A 179 0.19 10.59 -19.77
C ALA A 179 -0.04 9.54 -18.66
N VAL A 180 -1.14 9.64 -17.91
CA VAL A 180 -1.42 8.74 -16.76
C VAL A 180 -1.45 7.26 -17.17
N PRO A 181 -2.07 6.84 -18.29
CA PRO A 181 -2.06 5.43 -18.70
C PRO A 181 -0.66 4.82 -18.87
N SER A 182 0.36 5.59 -19.27
CA SER A 182 1.75 5.11 -19.36
C SER A 182 2.36 4.72 -18.01
N LEU A 183 1.76 5.15 -16.89
CA LEU A 183 2.24 4.87 -15.54
C LEU A 183 1.81 3.50 -15.00
N PHE A 184 1.10 2.70 -15.81
CA PHE A 184 0.68 1.34 -15.44
C PHE A 184 1.79 0.44 -14.86
N PRO A 185 3.09 0.53 -15.27
CA PRO A 185 4.14 -0.35 -14.74
C PRO A 185 4.35 -0.19 -13.23
N TRP A 186 4.09 0.99 -12.66
CA TRP A 186 4.16 1.20 -11.22
C TRP A 186 3.18 0.32 -10.45
N PHE A 187 1.96 0.18 -10.95
CA PHE A 187 0.92 -0.62 -10.31
C PHE A 187 1.05 -2.11 -10.63
N CYS A 188 1.61 -2.47 -11.79
CA CYS A 188 1.92 -3.86 -12.13
C CYS A 188 3.06 -4.43 -11.28
N LEU A 189 4.10 -3.63 -11.04
CA LEU A 189 5.33 -4.06 -10.38
C LEU A 189 5.46 -3.51 -8.95
N CYS A 190 4.38 -2.94 -8.41
CA CYS A 190 4.33 -2.34 -7.07
C CYS A 190 5.54 -1.45 -6.77
N PHE A 191 5.85 -0.54 -7.70
CA PHE A 191 6.96 0.42 -7.62
C PHE A 191 8.36 -0.21 -7.47
N GLN A 192 8.53 -1.51 -7.71
CA GLN A 192 9.83 -2.17 -7.58
C GLN A 192 10.94 -1.49 -8.40
N ARG A 193 10.60 -0.98 -9.59
CA ARG A 193 11.57 -0.31 -10.48
C ARG A 193 11.84 1.16 -10.13
N ALA A 194 11.10 1.73 -9.18
CA ALA A 194 11.29 3.12 -8.74
C ALA A 194 12.52 3.28 -7.83
N PHE A 195 12.88 2.22 -7.09
CA PHE A 195 13.96 2.24 -6.12
C PHE A 195 15.23 1.56 -6.63
N LYS A 196 16.38 1.99 -6.13
CA LYS A 196 17.68 1.38 -6.47
C LYS A 196 18.00 0.16 -5.61
N THR A 197 17.47 0.09 -4.38
CA THR A 197 17.71 -1.01 -3.44
C THR A 197 16.42 -1.78 -3.14
N PHE A 198 16.54 -3.07 -2.80
CA PHE A 198 15.39 -3.85 -2.33
C PHE A 198 14.95 -3.49 -0.91
N ASP A 199 15.82 -2.91 -0.09
CA ASP A 199 15.44 -2.48 1.26
C ASP A 199 14.36 -1.40 1.22
N ASP A 200 14.48 -0.43 0.30
CA ASP A 200 13.46 0.58 0.05
C ASP A 200 12.16 -0.02 -0.49
N VAL A 201 12.27 -0.98 -1.42
CA VAL A 201 11.11 -1.70 -1.95
C VAL A 201 10.37 -2.44 -0.84
N TRP A 202 11.08 -3.20 -0.01
CA TRP A 202 10.50 -3.93 1.11
C TRP A 202 9.88 -2.98 2.13
N ARG A 203 10.55 -1.85 2.42
CA ARG A 203 10.03 -0.82 3.32
C ARG A 203 8.71 -0.24 2.83
N LEU A 204 8.60 0.07 1.54
CA LEU A 204 7.34 0.51 0.94
C LEU A 204 6.27 -0.58 0.99
N TRP A 205 6.62 -1.81 0.62
CA TRP A 205 5.68 -2.93 0.59
C TRP A 205 5.14 -3.26 1.97
N GLU A 206 5.96 -3.19 3.02
CA GLU A 206 5.51 -3.32 4.41
C GLU A 206 4.34 -2.37 4.70
N VAL A 207 4.45 -1.10 4.28
CA VAL A 207 3.39 -0.10 4.47
C VAL A 207 2.17 -0.40 3.62
N LEU A 208 2.36 -0.65 2.32
CA LEU A 208 1.24 -0.97 1.43
C LEU A 208 0.47 -2.19 1.93
N LEU A 209 1.20 -3.18 2.48
CA LEU A 209 0.62 -4.39 3.04
C LEU A 209 -0.14 -4.16 4.37
N THR A 210 0.04 -3.01 5.03
CA THR A 210 -0.77 -2.68 6.21
C THR A 210 -2.16 -2.15 5.86
N GLY A 211 -2.34 -1.58 4.66
CA GLY A 211 -3.53 -0.81 4.30
C GLY A 211 -3.67 0.50 5.09
N LYS A 212 -2.57 1.04 5.62
CA LYS A 212 -2.50 2.33 6.31
C LYS A 212 -1.73 3.36 5.46
N PRO A 213 -2.02 4.66 5.63
CA PRO A 213 -3.12 5.25 6.39
C PRO A 213 -4.51 5.04 5.76
N CYS A 214 -4.55 4.65 4.48
CA CYS A 214 -5.77 4.27 3.76
C CYS A 214 -5.51 3.01 2.91
N ARG A 215 -6.58 2.37 2.45
CA ARG A 215 -6.49 1.10 1.73
C ARG A 215 -5.76 1.23 0.39
N ASN A 216 -6.01 2.31 -0.34
CA ASN A 216 -5.42 2.55 -1.66
C ASN A 216 -4.21 3.50 -1.60
N PHE A 217 -3.36 3.32 -0.60
CA PHE A 217 -2.19 4.18 -0.36
C PHE A 217 -1.22 4.21 -1.54
N GLN A 218 -1.16 3.16 -2.35
CA GLN A 218 -0.36 3.12 -3.58
C GLN A 218 -0.67 4.27 -4.56
N VAL A 219 -1.91 4.77 -4.56
CA VAL A 219 -2.30 5.90 -5.42
C VAL A 219 -1.66 7.20 -4.93
N LEU A 220 -1.57 7.39 -3.62
CA LEU A 220 -0.91 8.55 -3.00
C LEU A 220 0.61 8.51 -3.17
N VAL A 221 1.18 7.30 -3.14
CA VAL A 221 2.60 7.08 -3.47
C VAL A 221 2.89 7.48 -4.92
N ALA A 222 2.09 7.02 -5.88
CA ALA A 222 2.23 7.41 -7.29
C ALA A 222 2.11 8.93 -7.49
N TYR A 223 1.10 9.55 -6.86
CA TYR A 223 0.96 11.01 -6.92
C TYR A 223 2.17 11.73 -6.33
N SER A 224 2.69 11.27 -5.18
CA SER A 224 3.86 11.87 -4.54
C SER A 224 5.10 11.78 -5.43
N MET A 225 5.32 10.64 -6.10
CA MET A 225 6.40 10.51 -7.09
C MET A 225 6.24 11.49 -8.25
N LEU A 226 5.02 11.67 -8.78
CA LEU A 226 4.77 12.66 -9.83
C LEU A 226 5.06 14.09 -9.37
N GLN A 227 4.76 14.40 -8.11
CA GLN A 227 5.06 15.72 -7.54
C GLN A 227 6.57 16.00 -7.48
N MET A 228 7.42 14.97 -7.31
CA MET A 228 8.88 15.12 -7.29
C MET A 228 9.44 15.56 -8.65
N VAL A 229 8.82 15.15 -9.76
CA VAL A 229 9.24 15.52 -11.12
C VAL A 229 8.40 16.62 -11.75
N ARG A 230 7.34 17.08 -11.07
CA ARG A 230 6.31 18.00 -11.60
C ARG A 230 6.87 19.22 -12.33
N GLN A 231 7.85 19.90 -11.74
CA GLN A 231 8.42 21.12 -12.33
C GLN A 231 9.10 20.82 -13.67
N GLN A 232 9.87 19.73 -13.72
CA GLN A 232 10.52 19.28 -14.95
C GLN A 232 9.49 18.90 -16.01
N VAL A 233 8.46 18.13 -15.63
CA VAL A 233 7.38 17.72 -16.53
C VAL A 233 6.69 18.92 -17.18
N LEU A 234 6.34 19.93 -16.38
CA LEU A 234 5.67 21.13 -16.89
C LEU A 234 6.57 21.99 -17.78
N GLN A 235 7.86 22.09 -17.47
CA GLN A 235 8.81 22.90 -18.24
C GLN A 235 9.17 22.25 -19.58
N GLU A 236 9.38 20.94 -19.58
CA GLU A 236 9.83 20.19 -20.76
C GLU A 236 8.68 19.63 -21.60
N SER A 237 7.43 19.76 -21.12
CA SER A 237 6.24 19.17 -21.78
C SER A 237 6.36 17.68 -22.03
N MET A 238 6.74 16.95 -20.98
CA MET A 238 7.02 15.52 -21.03
C MET A 238 5.79 14.68 -21.38
N THR A 239 6.00 13.62 -22.16
CA THR A 239 4.98 12.59 -22.40
C THR A 239 4.95 11.56 -21.27
N GLY A 240 3.97 10.64 -21.29
CA GLY A 240 3.85 9.59 -20.27
C GLY A 240 5.10 8.72 -20.10
N ASP A 241 5.77 8.39 -21.21
CA ASP A 241 6.98 7.57 -21.18
C ASP A 241 8.19 8.36 -20.64
N ASP A 242 8.28 9.65 -20.98
CA ASP A 242 9.31 10.56 -20.45
C ASP A 242 9.15 10.75 -18.93
N ILE A 243 7.91 10.91 -18.46
CA ILE A 243 7.58 11.01 -17.03
C ILE A 243 7.98 9.73 -16.29
N LEU A 244 7.64 8.57 -16.85
CA LEU A 244 7.99 7.28 -16.26
C LEU A 244 9.51 7.12 -16.16
N LEU A 245 10.23 7.50 -17.23
CA LEU A 245 11.69 7.46 -17.26
C LEU A 245 12.31 8.43 -16.23
N ALA A 246 11.82 9.67 -16.15
CA ALA A 246 12.30 10.67 -15.20
C ALA A 246 12.13 10.18 -13.75
N CYS A 247 10.96 9.62 -13.42
CA CYS A 247 10.70 9.06 -12.10
C CYS A 247 11.60 7.86 -11.75
N ASN A 248 11.85 6.94 -12.69
CA ASN A 248 12.72 5.77 -12.44
C ASN A 248 14.22 6.15 -12.32
N ASN A 249 14.57 7.34 -12.80
CA ASN A 249 15.92 7.89 -12.75
C ASN A 249 16.17 8.81 -11.55
N LEU A 250 15.23 8.93 -10.62
CA LEU A 250 15.47 9.59 -9.33
C LEU A 250 16.65 8.88 -8.63
N ILE A 251 17.72 9.65 -8.36
CA ILE A 251 19.01 9.10 -7.91
C ILE A 251 18.98 8.75 -6.41
N ASP A 252 18.16 9.46 -5.63
CA ASP A 252 18.14 9.39 -4.16
C ASP A 252 16.72 9.19 -3.60
N LEU A 253 15.89 8.39 -4.27
CA LEU A 253 14.53 8.12 -3.77
C LEU A 253 14.59 7.22 -2.52
N ASP A 254 14.46 7.83 -1.35
CA ASP A 254 14.32 7.15 -0.05
C ASP A 254 12.86 6.74 0.21
N ALA A 255 12.65 5.49 0.63
CA ALA A 255 11.29 4.98 0.86
C ALA A 255 10.56 5.71 2.00
N ASP A 256 11.24 6.03 3.10
CA ASP A 256 10.58 6.71 4.22
C ASP A 256 10.21 8.16 3.88
N GLU A 257 11.03 8.85 3.10
CA GLU A 257 10.71 10.18 2.57
C GLU A 257 9.48 10.12 1.65
N LEU A 258 9.43 9.14 0.74
CA LEU A 258 8.29 8.96 -0.15
C LEU A 258 7.00 8.60 0.62
N ILE A 259 7.09 7.69 1.59
CA ILE A 259 5.96 7.33 2.48
C ILE A 259 5.50 8.56 3.25
N SER A 260 6.43 9.35 3.79
CA SER A 260 6.10 10.58 4.55
C SER A 260 5.39 11.60 3.66
N ALA A 261 5.88 11.82 2.44
CA ALA A 261 5.24 12.71 1.46
C ALA A 261 3.81 12.24 1.13
N ALA A 262 3.62 10.94 0.88
CA ALA A 262 2.30 10.37 0.60
C ALA A 262 1.34 10.47 1.81
N CYS A 263 1.85 10.36 3.04
CA CYS A 263 1.06 10.60 4.26
C CYS A 263 0.64 12.08 4.40
N ILE A 264 1.50 13.03 4.03
CA ILE A 264 1.16 14.46 4.03
C ILE A 264 0.04 14.73 3.02
N VAL A 265 0.17 14.21 1.78
CA VAL A 265 -0.87 14.33 0.76
C VAL A 265 -2.20 13.74 1.25
N TYR A 266 -2.17 12.60 1.94
CA TYR A 266 -3.37 12.03 2.54
C TYR A 266 -3.99 12.98 3.58
N ALA A 267 -3.20 13.56 4.48
CA ALA A 267 -3.69 14.50 5.49
C ALA A 267 -4.33 15.75 4.85
N GLU A 268 -3.67 16.32 3.83
CA GLU A 268 -4.22 17.45 3.06
C GLU A 268 -5.56 17.09 2.41
N LEU A 269 -5.67 15.88 1.85
CA LEU A 269 -6.88 15.40 1.22
C LEU A 269 -8.04 15.28 2.22
N ILE A 270 -7.78 14.75 3.42
CA ILE A 270 -8.78 14.65 4.50
C ILE A 270 -9.23 16.05 4.94
N GLN A 271 -8.32 17.01 5.05
CA GLN A 271 -8.65 18.38 5.45
C GLN A 271 -9.53 19.08 4.40
N LYS A 272 -9.17 18.95 3.11
CA LYS A 272 -9.97 19.53 2.01
C LYS A 272 -11.36 18.91 1.92
N ASP A 273 -11.50 17.60 2.16
CA ASP A 273 -12.80 16.91 2.21
C ASP A 273 -13.70 17.45 3.34
N ILE A 274 -13.15 17.60 4.55
CA ILE A 274 -13.89 18.15 5.70
C ILE A 274 -14.34 19.59 5.41
N GLY A 275 -13.48 20.40 4.80
CA GLY A 275 -13.81 21.78 4.41
C GLY A 275 -14.94 21.85 3.37
N ALA A 276 -14.94 20.95 2.38
CA ALA A 276 -15.98 20.89 1.35
C ALA A 276 -17.33 20.39 1.88
N GLN A 277 -17.34 19.44 2.82
CA GLN A 277 -18.57 18.94 3.48
C GLN A 277 -19.26 19.97 4.37
N GLY A 278 -18.56 21.02 4.81
CA GLY A 278 -19.14 22.14 5.55
C GLY A 278 -20.03 23.07 4.72
N TRP A 279 -19.93 23.02 3.39
CA TRP A 279 -20.64 23.90 2.46
C TRP A 279 -21.62 23.17 1.52
N ALA A 280 -21.41 21.88 1.26
CA ALA A 280 -22.22 21.11 0.30
C ALA A 280 -23.36 20.29 0.97
N PRO A 281 -24.57 20.21 0.37
CA PRO A 281 -25.61 19.31 0.82
C PRO A 281 -25.14 17.85 0.74
N ARG A 282 -25.41 17.04 1.78
CA ARG A 282 -25.11 15.61 1.81
C ARG A 282 -25.70 14.91 0.57
N GLY A 283 -24.86 14.52 -0.40
CA GLY A 283 -25.29 13.72 -1.55
C GLY A 283 -24.72 14.11 -2.93
N SER A 284 -23.82 15.08 -3.07
CA SER A 284 -23.13 15.31 -4.35
C SER A 284 -22.14 14.18 -4.64
N GLY A 285 -22.19 13.62 -5.85
CA GLY A 285 -21.34 12.50 -6.30
C GLY A 285 -19.83 12.79 -6.30
N GLU A 286 -19.43 14.04 -6.06
CA GLU A 286 -18.03 14.48 -6.03
C GLU A 286 -17.21 13.88 -4.87
N HIS A 287 -17.85 13.34 -3.83
CA HIS A 287 -17.16 12.71 -2.69
C HIS A 287 -17.10 11.17 -2.76
N TYR A 288 -17.70 10.55 -3.78
CA TYR A 288 -17.81 9.09 -3.85
C TYR A 288 -16.44 8.41 -4.04
N TRP A 289 -15.54 9.04 -4.81
CA TRP A 289 -14.20 8.53 -5.06
C TRP A 289 -13.28 8.63 -3.82
N LEU A 290 -13.51 9.58 -2.91
CA LEU A 290 -12.78 9.65 -1.63
C LEU A 290 -13.18 8.51 -0.72
N ASN A 291 -14.46 8.14 -0.76
CA ASN A 291 -14.88 6.87 -0.18
C ASN A 291 -14.17 5.74 -0.92
N GLU A 292 -14.12 5.64 -2.24
CA GLU A 292 -13.34 4.56 -2.90
C GLU A 292 -11.82 4.55 -2.58
N LEU A 293 -11.22 5.70 -2.25
CA LEU A 293 -9.83 5.78 -1.75
C LEU A 293 -9.69 5.18 -0.34
N LYS A 294 -10.67 5.47 0.53
CA LYS A 294 -10.71 5.07 1.95
C LYS A 294 -11.34 3.68 2.16
N ASP A 295 -12.32 3.37 1.34
CA ASP A 295 -13.24 2.25 1.34
C ASP A 295 -12.73 1.23 0.34
N ALA A 296 -12.30 0.12 0.89
CA ALA A 296 -12.97 -1.08 0.47
C ALA A 296 -13.11 -1.94 1.71
N SER A 297 -14.24 -2.65 1.80
CA SER A 297 -14.59 -3.68 2.78
C SER A 297 -13.44 -4.12 3.69
N ASP A 298 -13.67 -4.15 5.00
CA ASP A 298 -12.78 -4.60 6.09
C ASP A 298 -12.18 -6.03 5.93
N ARG A 299 -12.39 -6.64 4.77
CA ARG A 299 -11.76 -7.88 4.32
C ARG A 299 -10.24 -7.74 4.35
N PRO A 300 -9.54 -8.75 4.90
CA PRO A 300 -8.08 -8.83 4.82
C PRO A 300 -7.65 -8.76 3.36
N MET A 301 -6.45 -8.24 3.11
CA MET A 301 -5.90 -8.26 1.76
C MET A 301 -5.82 -9.70 1.27
N SER A 302 -6.58 -10.00 0.23
CA SER A 302 -6.35 -11.18 -0.57
C SER A 302 -5.15 -10.87 -1.45
N VAL A 303 -3.94 -11.11 -0.96
CA VAL A 303 -2.83 -11.35 -1.89
C VAL A 303 -3.20 -12.60 -2.67
N HIS A 304 -3.00 -12.54 -3.99
CA HIS A 304 -3.31 -13.66 -4.85
C HIS A 304 -2.60 -14.91 -4.29
N PRO A 305 -3.26 -16.08 -4.20
CA PRO A 305 -2.70 -17.30 -3.62
C PRO A 305 -1.44 -17.87 -4.31
N TYR A 306 -0.85 -17.13 -5.25
CA TYR A 306 0.35 -17.49 -5.99
C TYR A 306 1.56 -16.58 -5.68
N LEU A 307 1.50 -15.82 -4.59
CA LEU A 307 2.69 -15.30 -3.91
C LEU A 307 3.15 -16.27 -2.82
#